data_AF-A0AAU9S2L3-F1
#
_entry.id   AF-A0AAU9S2L3-F1
#
_cell.length_a   1.000
_cell.length_b   1.000
_cell.length_c   1.000
_cell.angle_alpha   90.00
_cell.angle_beta   90.00
_cell.angle_gamma   90.00
#
_symmetry.space_group_name_H-M   'P 1'
#
loop_
_entity.id
_entity.type
_entity.pdbx_description
1 polymer ?
#
loop_
_entity_poly.entity_id
_entity_poly.type
_entity_poly.pdbx_seq_one_letter_code
_entity_poly.pdbx_strand_id
1 'polypeptide(L)'
;MDDFLIKFFPRVHERKLHAKENNYCKYDDQLLQLFTSSLYLAALVSSFFASKACTVFGRKPTIMLASIFFLAGAGISAGAEHNWMLILGRLLFGMGVGFGNEVSSN
;
A
#
# COMPACT_ATOMS: atom_id res chain seq x y z
N MET A 1 5.20 12.17 12.36
CA MET A 1 5.47 10.74 12.03
C MET A 1 5.67 9.92 13.30
N ASP A 2 6.11 10.54 14.39
CA ASP A 2 6.25 9.85 15.68
C ASP A 2 4.92 9.38 16.26
N ASP A 3 3.83 10.14 16.19
CA ASP A 3 2.50 9.65 16.64
C ASP A 3 2.03 8.39 15.91
N PHE A 4 2.31 8.30 14.61
CA PHE A 4 2.02 7.11 13.81
C PHE A 4 2.89 5.92 14.25
N LEU A 5 4.19 6.15 14.45
CA LEU A 5 5.09 5.09 14.90
C LEU A 5 4.75 4.65 16.33
N ILE A 6 4.40 5.56 17.23
CA ILE A 6 3.97 5.22 18.59
C ILE A 6 2.72 4.35 18.56
N LYS A 7 1.73 4.70 17.73
CA LYS A 7 0.47 3.96 17.66
C LYS A 7 0.57 2.63 16.92
N PHE A 8 1.25 2.58 15.78
CA PHE A 8 1.26 1.42 14.90
C PHE A 8 2.58 0.62 14.94
N PHE A 9 3.72 1.24 15.23
CA PHE A 9 5.03 0.57 15.22
C PHE A 9 5.90 0.97 16.41
N PRO A 10 5.46 0.74 17.66
CA PRO A 10 6.12 1.28 18.85
C PRO A 10 7.57 0.80 18.99
N ARG A 11 7.84 -0.46 18.59
CA ARG A 11 9.20 -1.02 18.55
C ARG A 11 10.15 -0.26 17.61
N VAL A 12 9.64 0.23 16.48
CA VAL A 12 10.41 1.06 15.54
C VAL A 12 10.62 2.45 16.13
N HIS A 13 9.63 2.98 16.84
CA HIS A 13 9.76 4.27 17.54
C HIS A 13 10.83 4.23 18.64
N GLU A 14 10.83 3.20 19.49
CA GLU A 14 11.85 3.02 20.53
C GLU A 14 13.26 2.90 19.93
N ARG A 15 13.42 2.07 18.88
CA ARG A 15 14.70 1.99 18.16
C ARG A 15 15.09 3.33 17.53
N LYS A 16 14.12 4.10 17.01
CA LYS A 16 14.35 5.44 16.48
C LYS A 16 14.91 6.42 17.51
N LEU A 17 14.51 6.31 18.78
CA LEU A 17 14.98 7.18 19.86
C LEU A 17 16.36 6.78 20.40
N HIS A 18 16.65 5.47 20.47
CA HIS A 18 17.90 4.96 21.05
C HIS A 18 19.03 4.74 20.04
N ALA A 19 18.73 4.63 18.74
CA ALA A 19 19.73 4.32 17.73
C ALA A 19 20.55 5.55 17.31
N LYS A 20 21.88 5.45 17.49
CA LYS A 20 22.90 6.36 16.92
C LYS A 20 23.37 5.91 15.52
N GLU A 21 22.68 4.93 14.93
CA GLU A 21 23.03 4.24 13.68
C GLU A 21 22.31 4.79 12.44
N ASN A 22 22.67 4.27 11.27
CA ASN A 22 22.10 4.61 9.96
C ASN A 22 20.58 4.30 9.86
N ASN A 23 19.89 5.02 8.97
CA ASN A 23 18.44 4.89 8.77
C ASN A 23 17.98 3.46 8.43
N TYR A 24 18.83 2.64 7.81
CA TYR A 24 18.48 1.26 7.46
C TYR A 24 18.33 0.37 8.71
N CYS A 25 19.27 0.44 9.67
CA CYS A 25 19.17 -0.32 10.93
C CYS A 25 18.00 0.17 11.79
N LYS A 26 17.72 1.47 11.73
CA LYS A 26 16.65 2.13 12.49
C LYS A 26 15.25 1.65 12.13
N TYR A 27 15.02 1.30 10.87
CA TYR A 27 13.73 0.84 10.35
C TYR A 27 13.73 -0.66 9.99
N ASP A 28 14.70 -1.43 10.48
CA ASP A 28 14.76 -2.87 10.28
C ASP A 28 13.73 -3.59 11.17
N ASP A 29 12.51 -3.63 10.68
CA ASP A 29 11.38 -4.32 11.27
C ASP A 29 10.56 -5.04 10.21
N GLN A 30 10.33 -6.32 10.43
CA GLN A 30 9.71 -7.18 9.45
C GLN A 30 8.24 -6.81 9.16
N LEU A 31 7.52 -6.27 10.15
CA LEU A 31 6.15 -5.79 9.93
C LEU A 31 6.15 -4.52 9.09
N LEU A 32 7.09 -3.61 9.33
CA LEU A 32 7.23 -2.40 8.54
C LEU A 32 7.65 -2.70 7.09
N GLN A 33 8.58 -3.65 6.90
CA GLN A 33 8.96 -4.14 5.56
C GLN A 33 7.80 -4.83 4.85
N LEU A 34 6.98 -5.61 5.56
CA LEU A 34 5.80 -6.24 4.97
C LEU A 34 4.77 -5.18 4.56
N PHE A 35 4.58 -4.14 5.37
CA PHE A 35 3.72 -3.00 5.01
C PHE A 35 4.20 -2.27 3.75
N THR A 36 5.49 -1.98 3.62
CA THR A 36 6.03 -1.29 2.44
C THR A 36 6.03 -2.17 1.19
N SER A 37 6.41 -3.44 1.30
CA SER A 37 6.46 -4.39 0.18
C SER A 37 5.08 -4.82 -0.32
N SER A 38 4.08 -4.91 0.59
CA SER A 38 2.72 -5.34 0.25
C SER A 38 2.08 -4.51 -0.87
N LEU A 39 2.32 -3.19 -0.88
CA LEU A 39 1.82 -2.30 -1.92
C LEU A 39 2.37 -2.67 -3.30
N TYR A 40 3.69 -2.90 -3.39
CA TYR A 40 4.35 -3.22 -4.64
C TYR A 40 3.93 -4.61 -5.16
N LEU A 41 3.82 -5.59 -4.27
CA LEU A 41 3.35 -6.93 -4.63
C LEU A 41 1.89 -6.90 -5.13
N ALA A 42 1.01 -6.17 -4.43
CA ALA A 42 -0.37 -6.00 -4.86
C ALA A 42 -0.47 -5.29 -6.21
N ALA A 43 0.33 -4.24 -6.43
CA ALA A 43 0.40 -3.55 -7.71
C ALA A 43 0.82 -4.49 -8.83
N LEU A 44 1.91 -5.23 -8.65
CA LEU A 44 2.44 -6.19 -9.62
C LEU A 44 1.40 -7.25 -9.99
N VAL A 45 0.75 -7.88 -8.99
CA VAL A 45 -0.29 -8.89 -9.24
C VAL A 45 -1.47 -8.26 -9.98
N SER A 46 -1.93 -7.09 -9.55
CA SER A 46 -3.07 -6.41 -10.16
C SER A 46 -2.84 -5.97 -11.60
N SER A 47 -1.60 -5.63 -12.00
CA SER A 47 -1.29 -5.26 -13.39
C SER A 47 -1.58 -6.41 -14.36
N PHE A 48 -1.30 -7.67 -13.99
CA PHE A 48 -1.67 -8.82 -14.83
C PHE A 48 -3.19 -8.93 -15.03
N PHE A 49 -3.96 -8.72 -13.96
CA PHE A 49 -5.43 -8.72 -14.05
C PHE A 49 -5.97 -7.51 -14.81
N ALA A 50 -5.35 -6.35 -14.64
CA ALA A 50 -5.72 -5.12 -15.32
C ALA A 50 -5.56 -5.24 -16.83
N SER A 51 -4.50 -5.91 -17.30
CA SER A 51 -4.24 -6.14 -18.71
C SER A 51 -5.40 -6.92 -19.34
N LYS A 52 -5.80 -8.04 -18.70
CA LYS A 52 -6.94 -8.85 -19.12
C LYS A 52 -8.26 -8.09 -19.06
N ALA A 53 -8.49 -7.33 -17.98
CA ALA A 53 -9.71 -6.56 -17.79
C ALA A 53 -9.85 -5.45 -18.85
N CYS A 54 -8.75 -4.79 -19.23
CA CYS A 54 -8.74 -3.79 -20.30
C CYS A 54 -9.10 -4.37 -21.66
N THR A 55 -8.58 -5.54 -22.00
CA THR A 55 -8.89 -6.20 -23.28
C THR A 55 -10.36 -6.61 -23.39
N VAL A 56 -10.98 -7.02 -22.27
CA VAL A 56 -12.37 -7.51 -22.26
C VAL A 56 -13.40 -6.40 -22.08
N PHE A 57 -13.17 -5.48 -21.13
CA PHE A 57 -14.14 -4.46 -20.72
C PHE A 57 -13.84 -3.05 -21.28
N GLY A 58 -12.65 -2.83 -21.84
CA GLY A 58 -12.21 -1.53 -22.34
C GLY A 58 -11.69 -0.59 -21.23
N ARG A 59 -11.19 0.58 -21.65
CA ARG A 59 -10.35 1.49 -20.82
C ARG A 59 -11.11 2.27 -19.75
N LYS A 60 -12.33 2.75 -20.04
CA LYS A 60 -13.13 3.56 -19.11
C LYS A 60 -13.54 2.81 -17.82
N PRO A 61 -14.14 1.60 -17.88
CA PRO A 61 -14.59 0.91 -16.67
C PRO A 61 -13.42 0.47 -15.78
N THR A 62 -12.27 0.11 -16.35
CA THR A 62 -11.06 -0.22 -15.57
C THR A 62 -10.50 0.99 -14.81
N ILE A 63 -10.52 2.20 -15.38
CA ILE A 63 -10.11 3.43 -14.66
C ILE A 63 -11.07 3.73 -13.50
N MET A 64 -12.39 3.55 -13.71
CA MET A 64 -13.37 3.72 -12.62
C MET A 64 -13.14 2.70 -11.51
N LEU A 65 -12.89 1.43 -11.86
CA LEU A 65 -12.59 0.37 -10.89
C LEU A 65 -11.31 0.68 -10.10
N ALA A 66 -10.25 1.14 -10.76
CA ALA A 66 -9.01 1.57 -10.10
C ALA A 66 -9.26 2.68 -9.06
N SER A 67 -10.10 3.65 -9.43
CA SER A 67 -10.46 4.77 -8.56
C SER A 67 -11.26 4.31 -7.33
N ILE A 68 -12.19 3.35 -7.50
CA ILE A 68 -12.96 2.75 -6.41
C ILE A 68 -12.02 2.04 -5.41
N PHE A 69 -11.08 1.23 -5.90
CA PHE A 69 -10.09 0.57 -5.04
C PHE A 69 -9.22 1.59 -4.29
N PHE A 70 -8.82 2.66 -4.95
CA PHE A 70 -8.02 3.71 -4.34
C PHE A 70 -8.80 4.46 -3.22
N LEU A 71 -10.06 4.83 -3.48
CA LEU A 71 -10.95 5.46 -2.49
C LEU A 71 -11.23 4.54 -1.30
N ALA A 72 -11.48 3.25 -1.54
CA ALA A 72 -11.66 2.26 -0.49
C ALA A 72 -10.40 2.14 0.38
N GLY A 73 -9.21 2.07 -0.24
CA GLY A 73 -7.93 2.05 0.47
C GLY A 73 -7.72 3.30 1.32
N ALA A 74 -8.11 4.48 0.81
CA ALA A 74 -8.05 5.73 1.55
C ALA A 74 -8.98 5.75 2.76
N GLY A 75 -10.23 5.31 2.60
CA GLY A 75 -11.19 5.22 3.71
C GLY A 75 -10.70 4.30 4.83
N ILE A 76 -10.21 3.10 4.47
CA ILE A 76 -9.69 2.15 5.45
C ILE A 76 -8.43 2.69 6.15
N SER A 77 -7.54 3.35 5.40
CA SER A 77 -6.32 3.93 5.98
C SER A 77 -6.60 5.12 6.87
N ALA A 78 -7.60 5.95 6.54
CA ALA A 78 -7.99 7.10 7.34
C ALA A 78 -8.67 6.71 8.66
N GLY A 79 -9.45 5.63 8.66
CA GLY A 79 -10.10 5.07 9.85
C GLY A 79 -9.29 3.98 10.55
N ALA A 80 -8.01 3.80 10.22
CA ALA A 80 -7.22 2.69 10.76
C ALA A 80 -6.91 2.90 12.25
N GLU A 81 -7.28 1.92 13.08
CA GLU A 81 -6.89 1.87 14.50
C GLU A 81 -5.84 0.80 14.78
N HIS A 82 -5.68 -0.16 13.86
CA HIS A 82 -4.77 -1.29 13.97
C HIS A 82 -3.88 -1.45 12.74
N ASN A 83 -2.71 -2.05 12.94
CA ASN A 83 -1.69 -2.23 11.89
C ASN A 83 -2.18 -3.05 10.69
N TRP A 84 -3.03 -4.05 10.94
CA TRP A 84 -3.55 -4.90 9.86
C TRP A 84 -4.46 -4.12 8.89
N MET A 85 -5.20 -3.13 9.40
CA MET A 85 -6.04 -2.26 8.56
C MET A 85 -5.18 -1.42 7.62
N LEU A 86 -4.03 -0.96 8.10
CA LEU A 86 -3.06 -0.23 7.27
C LEU A 86 -2.50 -1.12 6.15
N ILE A 87 -2.17 -2.38 6.44
CA ILE A 87 -1.71 -3.33 5.43
C ILE A 87 -2.79 -3.58 4.39
N LEU A 88 -4.05 -3.78 4.79
CA LEU A 88 -5.17 -3.91 3.86
C LEU A 88 -5.39 -2.66 3.01
N GLY A 89 -5.30 -1.47 3.62
CA GLY A 89 -5.34 -0.20 2.90
C GLY A 89 -4.24 -0.11 1.84
N ARG A 90 -3.02 -0.57 2.15
CA ARG A 90 -1.90 -0.64 1.20
C ARG A 90 -2.13 -1.62 0.06
N LEU A 91 -2.73 -2.78 0.33
CA LEU A 91 -3.07 -3.73 -0.72
C LEU A 91 -4.09 -3.13 -1.69
N LEU A 92 -5.12 -2.44 -1.18
CA LEU A 92 -6.12 -1.76 -2.02
C LEU A 92 -5.51 -0.63 -2.83
N PHE A 93 -4.63 0.18 -2.23
CA PHE A 93 -3.88 1.18 -2.97
C PHE A 93 -2.99 0.57 -4.05
N GLY A 94 -2.29 -0.53 -3.73
CA GLY A 94 -1.46 -1.26 -4.68
C GLY A 94 -2.28 -1.73 -5.88
N MET A 95 -3.45 -2.32 -5.64
CA MET A 95 -4.37 -2.70 -6.72
C MET A 95 -4.81 -1.49 -7.55
N GLY A 96 -5.25 -0.40 -6.92
CA GLY A 96 -5.63 0.83 -7.64
C GLY A 96 -4.51 1.36 -8.55
N VAL A 97 -3.27 1.38 -8.06
CA VAL A 97 -2.08 1.81 -8.83
C VAL A 97 -1.78 0.85 -9.98
N GLY A 98 -1.82 -0.47 -9.75
CA GLY A 98 -1.50 -1.44 -10.80
C GLY A 98 -2.54 -1.44 -11.92
N PHE A 99 -3.84 -1.28 -11.61
CA PHE A 99 -4.86 -1.03 -12.61
C PHE A 99 -4.65 0.30 -13.34
N GLY A 100 -4.38 1.40 -12.65
CA GLY A 100 -4.17 2.71 -13.28
C GLY A 100 -2.98 2.76 -14.24
N ASN A 101 -1.88 2.09 -13.89
CA ASN A 101 -0.67 2.05 -14.70
C ASN A 101 -0.86 1.19 -15.96
N GLU A 102 -1.40 -0.02 -15.85
CA GLU A 102 -1.59 -0.92 -17.00
C GLU A 102 -2.60 -0.35 -18.01
N VAL A 103 -3.65 0.32 -17.52
CA VAL A 103 -4.66 0.98 -18.36
C VAL A 103 -4.10 2.21 -19.07
N SER A 104 -3.01 2.79 -18.58
CA SER A 104 -2.32 3.89 -19.25
C SER A 104 -1.39 3.42 -20.37
N SER A 105 -0.81 2.22 -20.21
CA SER A 105 0.15 1.63 -21.14
C SER A 105 -0.46 0.89 -22.34
N ASN A 106 -1.72 0.44 -22.25
CA ASN A 106 -2.50 -0.15 -23.36
C ASN A 106 -3.45 0.88 -24.00
#